data_AF-A0A1M6IEU4-F1
#
_entry.id   AF-A0A1M6IEU4-F1
#
_cell.length_a   1.000
_cell.length_b   1.000
_cell.length_c   1.000
_cell.angle_alpha   90.00
_cell.angle_beta   90.00
_cell.angle_gamma   90.00
#
_symmetry.space_group_name_H-M   'P 1'
#
loop_
_entity.id
_entity.type
_entity.pdbx_description
1 polymer ?
#
loop_
_entity_poly.entity_id
_entity_poly.type
_entity_poly.pdbx_seq_one_letter_code
_entity_poly.pdbx_strand_id
1 'polypeptide(L)' 'MLEGYKVMLERFVGPTRIMICGNTLQVDDYSRYNWTVFDPAQKKANHEAAFPLKLEEAFALGAELI' A
#
# COMPACT_ATOMS: atom_id res chain seq x y z
N MET A 1 -2.28 14.39 -8.12
CA MET A 1 -1.06 13.66 -8.52
C MET A 1 -1.39 12.26 -9.01
N LEU A 2 -1.93 11.36 -8.17
CA LEU A 2 -2.23 9.96 -8.55
C LEU A 2 -3.18 9.83 -9.75
N GLU A 3 -4.21 10.67 -9.84
CA GLU A 3 -5.12 10.67 -11.00
C GLU A 3 -4.41 10.96 -12.32
N GLY A 4 -3.39 11.81 -12.33
CA GLY A 4 -2.61 12.08 -13.53
C GLY A 4 -1.84 10.86 -14.01
N TYR A 5 -1.27 10.08 -13.07
CA TYR A 5 -0.63 8.81 -13.38
C TYR A 5 -1.64 7.78 -13.89
N LYS A 6 -2.80 7.67 -13.25
CA LYS A 6 -3.87 6.77 -13.69
C LYS A 6 -4.30 7.07 -15.12
N VAL A 7 -4.63 8.33 -15.44
CA VAL A 7 -5.02 8.73 -16.81
C VAL A 7 -3.96 8.37 -17.83
N MET A 8 -2.68 8.57 -17.51
CA MET A 8 -1.57 8.22 -18.39
C MET A 8 -1.48 6.71 -18.61
N LEU A 9 -1.52 5.91 -17.54
CA LEU A 9 -1.46 4.44 -17.63
C LEU A 9 -2.67 3.84 -18.34
N GLU A 10 -3.88 4.36 -18.09
CA GLU A 10 -5.09 3.92 -18.79
C GLU A 10 -5.00 4.14 -20.30
N ARG A 11 -4.36 5.23 -20.72
CA ARG A 11 -4.23 5.56 -22.14
C ARG A 11 -3.17 4.73 -22.87
N PHE A 12 -2.07 4.41 -22.20
CA PHE A 12 -0.90 3.83 -22.86
C PHE A 12 -0.57 2.38 -22.48
N VAL A 13 -1.09 1.91 -21.34
CA VAL A 13 -0.80 0.56 -20.81
C VAL A 13 -2.07 -0.29 -20.77
N GLY A 14 -3.15 0.19 -20.17
CA GLY A 14 -4.41 -0.53 -20.06
C GLY A 14 -5.20 -0.17 -18.79
N PRO A 15 -6.32 -0.88 -18.52
CA PRO A 15 -7.15 -0.63 -17.35
C PRO A 15 -6.32 -0.48 -16.08
N THR A 16 -6.52 0.62 -15.35
CA THR A 16 -5.71 0.97 -14.18
C THR A 16 -6.61 1.29 -12.99
N ARG A 17 -6.23 0.84 -11.80
CA ARG A 17 -6.87 1.17 -10.52
C ARG A 17 -5.85 1.82 -9.58
N ILE A 18 -6.32 2.71 -8.71
CA ILE A 18 -5.50 3.32 -7.66
C ILE A 18 -5.90 2.66 -6.33
N MET A 19 -4.90 2.18 -5.58
CA MET A 19 -5.05 1.75 -4.20
C MET A 19 -3.92 2.36 -3.36
N ILE A 20 -4.23 2.81 -2.14
CA ILE A 20 -3.24 3.40 -1.23
C ILE A 20 -3.09 2.51 0.01
N CYS A 21 -1.86 2.10 0.30
CA CYS A 21 -1.48 1.36 1.50
C CYS A 21 -0.22 1.96 2.12
N GLY A 22 -0.37 3.08 2.84
CA GLY A 22 0.76 3.84 3.37
C GLY A 22 1.17 3.49 4.80
N ASN A 23 0.21 3.13 5.66
CA ASN A 23 0.49 2.86 7.07
C ASN A 23 0.58 1.35 7.35
N THR A 24 1.75 0.79 7.03
CA THR A 24 2.14 -0.60 7.27
C THR A 24 3.62 -0.66 7.68
N LEU A 25 4.21 -1.85 7.79
CA LEU A 25 5.65 -2.06 8.07
C LEU A 25 6.51 -1.74 6.82
N GLN A 26 7.59 -0.98 7.02
CA GLN A 26 8.60 -0.67 5.99
C GLN A 26 9.81 -1.61 6.06
N VAL A 27 10.11 -2.12 7.25
CA VAL A 27 11.20 -3.06 7.55
C VAL A 27 10.74 -4.01 8.64
N ASP A 28 11.35 -5.19 8.71
CA ASP A 28 10.99 -6.20 9.72
C ASP A 28 11.45 -5.82 11.13
N ASP A 29 12.59 -5.13 11.23
CA ASP A 29 13.19 -4.71 12.50
C ASP A 29 13.64 -3.25 12.44
N TYR A 30 12.84 -2.39 13.06
CA TYR A 30 13.10 -0.96 13.15
C TYR A 30 14.25 -0.61 14.10
N SER A 31 14.64 -1.50 15.02
CA SER A 31 15.74 -1.21 15.97
C SER A 31 17.09 -1.06 15.27
N ARG A 32 17.20 -1.61 14.05
CA ARG A 32 18.37 -1.49 13.18
C ARG A 32 18.52 -0.10 12.55
N TYR A 33 17.52 0.76 12.68
CA TYR A 33 17.47 2.07 12.02
C TYR A 33 17.15 3.18 13.04
N ASN A 34 17.82 4.33 12.92
CA ASN A 34 17.50 5.50 13.72
C ASN A 34 16.32 6.30 13.13
N TRP A 35 15.21 5.62 12.86
CA TRP A 35 14.01 6.21 12.24
C TRP A 35 13.05 6.71 13.31
N THR A 36 13.36 7.87 13.86
CA THR A 36 12.58 8.50 14.95
C THR A 36 11.19 8.97 14.54
N VAL A 37 10.90 9.04 13.24
CA VAL A 37 9.57 9.41 12.70
C VAL A 37 8.54 8.30 12.87
N PHE A 38 8.96 7.06 13.09
CA PHE A 38 8.07 5.92 13.23
C PHE A 38 8.02 5.41 14.66
N ASP A 39 6.81 5.06 15.11
CA ASP A 39 6.59 4.21 16.27
C ASP A 39 6.49 2.75 15.77
N PRO A 40 7.49 1.89 16.05
CA PRO A 40 7.49 0.51 15.57
C PRO A 40 6.34 -0.33 16.13
N ALA A 41 5.96 -0.11 17.40
CA ALA A 41 4.90 -0.87 18.05
C ALA A 41 3.54 -0.54 17.43
N GLN A 42 3.26 0.76 17.26
CA GLN A 42 2.03 1.22 16.61
C GLN A 42 1.98 0.79 15.14
N LYS A 43 3.11 0.83 14.42
CA LYS A 43 3.23 0.35 13.03
C LYS A 43 2.91 -1.12 12.90
N LYS A 44 3.45 -1.95 13.80
CA LYS A 44 3.19 -3.39 13.84
C LYS A 44 1.73 -3.69 14.14
N ALA A 45 1.14 -3.05 15.15
CA ALA A 45 -0.27 -3.22 15.47
C ALA A 45 -1.19 -2.83 14.29
N ASN A 46 -0.89 -1.72 13.61
CA ASN A 46 -1.63 -1.31 12.42
C ASN A 46 -1.47 -2.29 11.26
N HIS A 47 -0.26 -2.82 11.04
CA HIS A 47 -0.02 -3.82 10.02
C HIS A 47 -0.86 -5.07 10.28
N GLU A 48 -0.79 -5.63 11.49
CA GLU A 48 -1.52 -6.85 11.86
C GLU A 48 -3.04 -6.68 11.70
N ALA A 49 -3.58 -5.51 12.03
CA ALA A 49 -5.02 -5.24 11.95
C ALA A 49 -5.51 -4.85 10.54
N ALA A 50 -4.79 -3.98 9.83
CA ALA A 50 -5.29 -3.33 8.61
C ALA A 50 -4.67 -3.86 7.31
N PHE A 51 -3.44 -4.39 7.36
CA PHE A 51 -2.76 -4.86 6.15
C PHE A 51 -3.46 -6.06 5.49
N PRO A 52 -4.00 -7.06 6.23
CA PRO A 52 -4.76 -8.15 5.61
C PRO A 52 -5.96 -7.65 4.79
N LEU A 53 -6.70 -6.67 5.31
CA LEU A 53 -7.83 -6.06 4.60
C LEU A 53 -7.38 -5.35 3.31
N LYS A 54 -6.21 -4.72 3.32
CA LYS A 54 -5.61 -4.12 2.13
C LYS A 54 -5.15 -5.16 1.10
N LEU A 55 -4.72 -6.34 1.53
CA LEU A 55 -4.41 -7.44 0.62
C LEU A 55 -5.68 -7.97 -0.07
N GLU A 56 -6.78 -8.10 0.67
CA GLU A 56 -8.09 -8.46 0.11
C GLU A 56 -8.58 -7.42 -0.90
N GLU A 57 -8.49 -6.13 -0.57
CA GLU A 57 -8.81 -5.01 -1.48
C GLU A 57 -7.95 -5.08 -2.75
N ALA A 58 -6.63 -5.28 -2.62
CA ALA A 58 -5.72 -5.39 -3.75
C ALA A 58 -6.06 -6.58 -4.66
N PHE A 59 -6.40 -7.72 -4.06
CA PHE A 59 -6.80 -8.91 -4.80
C PHE A 59 -8.10 -8.68 -5.58
N ALA A 60 -9.12 -8.11 -4.94
CA ALA A 60 -10.40 -7.81 -5.58
C ALA A 60 -10.23 -6.83 -6.75
N LEU A 61 -9.47 -5.74 -6.56
CA LEU A 61 -9.15 -4.79 -7.62
C LEU A 61 -8.39 -5.44 -8.78
N GLY A 62 -7.45 -6.33 -8.48
CA GLY A 62 -6.70 -7.07 -9.50
C GLY A 62 -7.59 -8.02 -10.32
N ALA A 63 -8.57 -8.66 -9.68
CA ALA A 63 -9.51 -9.55 -10.36
C ALA A 63 -10.43 -8.80 -11.36
N GLU A 64 -10.70 -7.51 -11.14
CA GLU A 64 -11.47 -6.66 -12.08
C GLU A 64 -10.67 -6.23 -13.32
N LEU A 65 -9.34 -6.42 -13.33
CA LEU A 65 -8.45 -5.95 -14.40
C LEU A 65 -8.14 -7.02 -15.46
N ILE A 66 -8.75 -8.20 -15.34
CA ILE A 66 -8.60 -9.36 -16.25
C ILE A 66 -9.76 -9.42 -17.24
#